data_AF-A0A9X7WKS9-F1
#
_entry.id   AF-A0A9X7WKS9-F1
#
_cell.length_a   1.000
_cell.length_b   1.000
_cell.length_c   1.000
_cell.angle_alpha   90.00
_cell.angle_beta   90.00
_cell.angle_gamma   90.00
#
_symmetry.space_group_name_H-M   'P 1'
#
loop_
_entity.id
_entity.type
_entity.pdbx_description
1 polymer ?
#
loop_
_entity_poly.entity_id
_entity_poly.type
_entity_poly.pdbx_seq_one_letter_code
_entity_poly.pdbx_strand_id
1 'polypeptide(L)'
;MIALSGLAGWALGGLIGVTVAVLLAVLVVLVPWWGQPAWSWALLWLRRPSKAARAAWSEPITVANNRAGGGVRIQDGVAVVAVHLLGRAHAATVATGSVNVETDNVVDVADLVPMLRHALGLVLESMSVISIGARRATTGDYPRVYDTEIGTPPYAGQRETWLLLRLRVIDNTAALRWRTTLGATAVGVAQRIAGLLRCEGLRARVATASDLVELDRRLGGGSLLPGAERWKTLRTEGGWVTTYAYPARQISAQLLAQAWTLPVDEVIQNVTVFPDGTCTATVTLQTPQPAPTPPAVVLRRLNGEQAAAVEANMCAPRPQLRGLRPGRLPASLPIEIGPSGVLIGKLTNGDRLMVPLTDSGELSRVFIAAEDLIAKRIVIRAAGAGERVCVHTRDKARWASVRMPEVTVVGESRPTPRTTVSVVDGPIAPSPRPATVITVAPPGTPPPPPDAVEVSIEQIDRTAVRVAAGGKSWLATVELFRAENRYCSPEALAPMSSR
;
A
#
# COMPACT_ATOMS: atom_id res chain seq x y z
N MET A 1 -3.84 -27.52 35.33
CA MET A 1 -4.24 -28.41 34.22
C MET A 1 -3.93 -29.86 34.55
N ILE A 2 -2.67 -30.32 34.52
CA ILE A 2 -2.31 -31.73 34.73
C ILE A 2 -2.85 -32.32 36.06
N ALA A 3 -2.75 -31.61 37.18
CA ALA A 3 -3.28 -32.06 38.47
C ALA A 3 -4.83 -32.12 38.52
N LEU A 4 -5.51 -31.18 37.86
CA LEU A 4 -6.98 -31.14 37.74
C LEU A 4 -7.50 -32.25 36.81
N SER A 5 -6.78 -32.53 35.72
CA SER A 5 -7.05 -33.64 34.81
C SER A 5 -6.86 -34.99 35.50
N GLY A 6 -5.82 -35.11 36.33
CA GLY A 6 -5.58 -36.31 37.16
C GLY A 6 -6.71 -36.56 38.15
N LEU A 7 -7.19 -35.53 38.86
CA LEU A 7 -8.34 -35.65 39.78
C LEU A 7 -9.65 -36.05 39.06
N ALA A 8 -9.93 -35.48 37.90
CA ALA A 8 -11.10 -35.85 37.09
C ALA A 8 -11.01 -37.29 36.53
N GLY A 9 -9.81 -37.69 36.08
CA GLY A 9 -9.54 -39.07 35.64
C GLY A 9 -9.66 -40.08 36.78
N TRP A 10 -9.25 -39.71 37.99
CA TRP A 10 -9.40 -40.53 39.19
C TRP A 10 -10.87 -40.80 39.52
N ALA A 11 -11.72 -39.78 39.43
CA ALA A 11 -13.15 -39.89 39.73
C ALA A 11 -13.93 -40.75 38.71
N LEU A 12 -13.49 -40.81 37.44
CA LEU A 12 -14.18 -41.53 36.37
C LEU A 12 -13.70 -42.96 36.15
N GLY A 13 -12.48 -43.31 36.55
CA GLY A 13 -11.91 -44.63 36.23
C GLY A 13 -10.72 -45.06 37.09
N GLY A 14 -10.52 -44.46 38.27
CA GLY A 14 -9.42 -44.82 39.17
C GLY A 14 -8.04 -44.61 38.54
N LEU A 15 -7.10 -45.51 38.83
CA LEU A 15 -5.69 -45.39 38.44
C LEU A 15 -5.48 -45.35 36.91
N ILE A 16 -6.30 -46.10 36.16
CA ILE A 16 -6.29 -46.12 34.69
C ILE A 16 -6.81 -44.78 34.14
N GLY A 17 -7.87 -44.23 34.74
CA GLY A 17 -8.39 -42.92 34.39
C GLY A 17 -7.39 -41.79 34.65
N VAL A 18 -6.64 -41.85 35.76
CA VAL A 18 -5.54 -40.90 36.04
C VAL A 18 -4.46 -40.98 34.98
N THR A 19 -3.99 -42.18 34.65
CA THR A 19 -2.90 -42.37 33.68
C THR A 19 -3.28 -41.87 32.29
N VAL A 20 -4.50 -42.19 31.83
CA VAL A 20 -5.02 -41.70 30.53
C VAL A 20 -5.21 -40.18 30.55
N ALA A 21 -5.78 -39.62 31.62
CA ALA A 21 -6.01 -38.18 31.71
C ALA A 21 -4.70 -37.37 31.83
N VAL A 22 -3.71 -37.89 32.55
CA VAL A 22 -2.37 -37.27 32.63
C VAL A 22 -1.67 -37.38 31.29
N LEU A 23 -1.71 -38.54 30.60
CA LEU A 23 -1.16 -38.69 29.25
C LEU A 23 -1.80 -37.72 28.26
N LEU A 24 -3.13 -37.59 28.25
CA LEU A 24 -3.85 -36.62 27.41
C LEU A 24 -3.50 -35.18 27.78
N ALA A 25 -3.39 -34.84 29.06
CA ALA A 25 -3.02 -33.50 29.49
C ALA A 25 -1.58 -33.16 29.10
N VAL A 26 -0.65 -34.10 29.26
CA VAL A 26 0.75 -34.02 28.79
C VAL A 26 0.76 -33.85 27.27
N LEU A 27 -0.04 -34.62 26.53
CA LEU A 27 -0.13 -34.51 25.08
C LEU A 27 -0.64 -33.13 24.64
N VAL A 28 -1.70 -32.61 25.26
CA VAL A 28 -2.28 -31.28 24.97
C VAL A 28 -1.33 -30.14 25.37
N VAL A 29 -0.51 -30.33 26.41
CA VAL A 29 0.41 -29.30 26.93
C VAL A 29 1.74 -29.30 26.19
N LEU A 30 2.29 -30.48 25.85
CA LEU A 30 3.64 -30.64 25.34
C LEU A 30 3.71 -30.92 23.85
N VAL A 31 2.68 -31.52 23.23
CA VAL A 31 2.72 -31.77 21.78
C VAL A 31 2.40 -30.47 21.03
N PRO A 32 3.36 -29.94 20.26
CA PRO A 32 3.14 -28.73 19.49
C PRO A 32 2.22 -29.05 18.31
N TRP A 33 0.98 -28.57 18.36
CA TRP A 33 0.08 -28.61 17.22
C TRP A 33 0.27 -27.34 16.38
N TRP A 34 0.84 -27.47 15.18
CA TRP A 34 1.21 -26.36 14.29
C TRP A 34 2.18 -25.35 14.94
N GLY A 35 3.17 -25.88 15.69
CA GLY A 35 4.26 -25.08 16.27
C GLY A 35 3.91 -24.33 17.56
N GLN A 36 2.73 -24.57 18.14
CA GLN A 36 2.30 -24.05 19.44
C GLN A 36 1.54 -25.15 20.21
N PRO A 37 1.55 -25.15 21.56
CA PRO A 37 0.83 -26.17 22.33
C PRO A 37 -0.70 -25.99 22.18
N ALA A 38 -1.46 -27.10 22.18
CA ALA A 38 -2.88 -27.10 21.81
C ALA A 38 -3.76 -26.17 22.67
N TRP A 39 -3.42 -25.99 23.95
CA TRP A 39 -4.11 -25.05 24.85
C TRP A 39 -4.01 -23.59 24.39
N SER A 40 -2.94 -23.22 23.69
CA SER A 40 -2.75 -21.84 23.21
C SER A 40 -3.81 -21.45 22.18
N TRP A 41 -4.23 -22.42 21.35
CA TRP A 41 -5.29 -22.27 20.36
C TRP A 41 -6.67 -22.18 21.02
N ALA A 42 -6.94 -22.98 22.05
CA ALA A 42 -8.16 -22.86 22.85
C ALA A 42 -8.26 -21.48 23.52
N LEU A 43 -7.14 -20.98 24.07
CA LEU A 43 -7.05 -19.63 24.63
C LEU A 43 -7.23 -18.53 23.59
N LEU A 44 -6.71 -18.70 22.37
CA LEU A 44 -6.98 -17.76 21.27
C LEU A 44 -8.46 -17.74 20.91
N TRP A 45 -9.10 -18.91 20.84
CA TRP A 45 -10.51 -19.02 20.55
C TRP A 45 -11.38 -18.36 21.64
N LEU A 46 -11.06 -18.59 22.92
CA LEU A 46 -11.72 -17.97 24.08
C LEU A 46 -11.46 -16.45 24.19
N ARG A 47 -10.27 -15.98 23.82
CA ARG A 47 -9.87 -14.56 23.87
C ARG A 47 -10.23 -13.78 22.62
N ARG A 48 -10.98 -14.35 21.67
CA ARG A 48 -11.50 -13.58 20.54
C ARG A 48 -12.31 -12.43 21.12
N PRO A 49 -11.86 -11.18 20.96
CA PRO A 49 -12.58 -10.05 21.53
C PRO A 49 -14.00 -10.06 20.99
N SER A 50 -14.95 -9.78 21.88
CA SER A 50 -16.35 -9.69 21.50
C SER A 50 -16.52 -8.63 20.40
N LYS A 51 -17.49 -8.83 19.50
CA LYS A 51 -17.79 -7.89 18.41
C LYS A 51 -17.96 -6.45 18.91
N ALA A 52 -18.46 -6.27 20.13
CA ALA A 52 -18.64 -4.97 20.79
C ALA A 52 -17.30 -4.29 21.16
N ALA A 53 -16.27 -5.05 21.57
CA ALA A 53 -14.97 -4.49 21.94
C ALA A 53 -14.17 -3.98 20.72
N ARG A 54 -14.42 -4.52 19.53
CA ARG A 54 -13.80 -4.06 18.27
C ARG A 54 -14.52 -2.87 17.62
N ALA A 55 -15.76 -2.57 18.05
CA ALA A 55 -16.62 -1.57 17.40
C ALA A 55 -16.55 -0.17 18.02
N ALA A 56 -15.84 0.02 19.14
CA ALA A 56 -15.83 1.28 19.88
C ALA A 56 -14.47 1.99 19.81
N TRP A 57 -13.96 2.23 18.61
CA TRP A 57 -12.82 3.13 18.45
C TRP A 57 -13.27 4.57 18.65
N SER A 58 -12.51 5.33 19.41
CA SER A 58 -12.71 6.77 19.49
C SER A 58 -12.56 7.41 18.11
N GLU A 59 -13.43 8.37 17.81
CA GLU A 59 -13.31 9.15 16.58
C GLU A 59 -12.02 10.00 16.62
N PRO A 60 -11.25 10.07 15.52
CA PRO A 60 -10.12 10.97 15.45
C PRO A 60 -10.56 12.42 15.64
N ILE A 61 -9.82 13.15 16.47
CA ILE A 61 -10.05 14.57 16.72
C ILE A 61 -8.98 15.41 16.02
N THR A 62 -9.37 16.60 15.57
CA THR A 62 -8.41 17.58 15.05
C THR A 62 -7.84 18.39 16.20
N VAL A 63 -6.52 18.37 16.34
CA VAL A 63 -5.80 19.17 17.33
C VAL A 63 -4.84 20.10 16.62
N ALA A 64 -4.81 21.36 17.06
CA ALA A 64 -3.85 22.34 16.57
C ALA A 64 -2.61 22.37 17.45
N ASN A 65 -1.45 22.39 16.81
CA ASN A 65 -0.17 22.70 17.46
C ASN A 65 0.58 23.72 16.59
N ASN A 66 1.05 24.82 17.19
CA ASN A 66 1.73 25.92 16.47
C ASN A 66 0.96 26.42 15.24
N ARG A 67 -0.36 26.62 15.36
CA ARG A 67 -1.28 27.07 14.29
C ARG A 67 -1.44 26.10 13.10
N ALA A 68 -0.82 24.91 13.15
CA ALA A 68 -1.03 23.84 12.18
C ALA A 68 -1.84 22.70 12.81
N GLY A 69 -2.92 22.28 12.13
CA GLY A 69 -3.78 21.19 12.56
C GLY A 69 -3.20 19.81 12.23
N GLY A 70 -3.55 18.81 13.04
CA GLY A 70 -3.31 17.39 12.77
C GLY A 70 -4.40 16.53 13.39
N GLY A 71 -4.67 15.39 12.77
CA GLY A 71 -5.55 14.37 13.32
C GLY A 71 -4.85 13.54 14.38
N VAL A 72 -5.53 13.28 15.48
CA VAL A 72 -5.07 12.36 16.52
C VAL A 72 -6.23 11.49 16.99
N ARG A 73 -5.98 10.19 17.15
CA ARG A 73 -6.88 9.29 17.86
C ARG A 73 -6.29 8.96 19.22
N ILE A 74 -7.08 9.04 20.28
CA ILE A 74 -6.65 8.66 21.63
C ILE A 74 -7.51 7.49 22.08
N GLN A 75 -6.89 6.34 22.30
CA GLN A 75 -7.57 5.11 22.67
C GLN A 75 -6.67 4.33 23.64
N ASP A 76 -7.24 3.80 24.73
CA ASP A 76 -6.55 2.95 25.70
C ASP A 76 -5.20 3.51 26.22
N GLY A 77 -5.14 4.83 26.42
CA GLY A 77 -3.92 5.51 26.88
C GLY A 77 -2.81 5.62 25.83
N VAL A 78 -3.13 5.43 24.54
CA VAL A 78 -2.23 5.61 23.41
C VAL A 78 -2.79 6.68 22.48
N ALA A 79 -1.98 7.69 22.18
CA ALA A 79 -2.26 8.65 21.12
C ALA A 79 -1.63 8.16 19.81
N VAL A 80 -2.45 8.05 18.77
CA VAL A 80 -2.07 7.63 17.43
C VAL A 80 -2.22 8.82 16.48
N VAL A 81 -1.15 9.11 15.76
CA VAL A 81 -1.12 10.12 14.70
C VAL A 81 -0.47 9.50 13.46
N ALA A 82 -0.80 10.02 12.28
CA ALA A 82 -0.23 9.52 11.03
C ALA A 82 0.48 10.62 10.24
N VAL A 83 1.47 10.22 9.46
CA VAL A 83 2.17 11.06 8.48
C VAL A 83 2.09 10.35 7.13
N HIS A 84 1.52 11.01 6.12
CA HIS A 84 1.55 10.52 4.74
C HIS A 84 2.94 10.80 4.15
N LEU A 85 3.62 9.75 3.69
CA LEU A 85 4.85 9.84 2.91
C LEU A 85 4.48 9.96 1.42
N LEU A 86 4.61 11.19 0.90
CA LEU A 86 4.38 11.49 -0.51
C LEU A 86 5.62 11.19 -1.36
N GLY A 87 6.79 11.17 -0.72
CA GLY A 87 8.06 10.87 -1.38
C GLY A 87 8.50 11.95 -2.36
N ARG A 88 9.15 11.55 -3.45
CA ARG A 88 9.67 12.43 -4.51
C ARG A 88 8.71 12.44 -5.69
N ALA A 89 8.32 13.63 -6.14
CA ALA A 89 7.35 13.79 -7.22
C ALA A 89 7.87 13.16 -8.51
N HIS A 90 7.03 12.37 -9.17
CA HIS A 90 7.32 11.78 -10.48
C HIS A 90 8.64 11.00 -10.57
N ALA A 91 9.08 10.42 -9.45
CA ALA A 91 10.32 9.64 -9.40
C ALA A 91 10.21 8.39 -10.27
N ALA A 92 11.07 8.31 -11.29
CA ALA A 92 11.09 7.16 -12.18
C ALA A 92 11.53 5.89 -11.45
N THR A 93 11.10 4.77 -12.01
CA THR A 93 11.36 3.44 -11.51
C THR A 93 11.93 2.61 -12.65
N VAL A 94 13.06 1.95 -12.41
CA VAL A 94 13.74 1.11 -13.39
C VAL A 94 13.65 -0.33 -12.93
N ALA A 95 13.06 -1.20 -13.76
CA ALA A 95 13.06 -2.64 -13.47
C ALA A 95 14.28 -3.29 -14.10
N THR A 96 15.20 -3.73 -13.23
CA THR A 96 16.46 -4.40 -13.59
C THR A 96 16.23 -5.91 -13.58
N GLY A 97 16.18 -6.51 -14.77
CA GLY A 97 15.88 -7.94 -14.93
C GLY A 97 14.46 -8.32 -14.48
N SER A 98 14.30 -9.52 -13.91
CA SER A 98 12.98 -10.10 -13.60
C SER A 98 12.56 -9.99 -12.12
N VAL A 99 13.45 -9.54 -11.23
CA VAL A 99 13.23 -9.64 -9.77
C VAL A 99 13.46 -8.36 -9.00
N ASN A 100 14.10 -7.35 -9.61
CA ASN A 100 14.47 -6.12 -8.92
C ASN A 100 13.84 -4.91 -9.59
N VAL A 101 13.58 -3.91 -8.75
CA VAL A 101 13.14 -2.59 -9.16
C VAL A 101 13.98 -1.59 -8.39
N GLU A 102 14.46 -0.57 -9.08
CA GLU A 102 15.28 0.50 -8.55
C GLU A 102 14.54 1.82 -8.71
N THR A 103 14.48 2.59 -7.62
CA THR A 103 13.91 3.94 -7.62
C THR A 103 14.63 4.76 -6.56
N ASP A 104 14.73 6.06 -6.81
CA ASP A 104 15.19 7.00 -5.79
C ASP A 104 14.10 7.30 -4.76
N ASN A 105 12.85 6.89 -4.99
CA ASN A 105 11.75 7.17 -4.06
C ASN A 105 11.66 6.12 -2.96
N VAL A 106 12.61 6.15 -2.02
CA VAL A 106 12.71 5.19 -0.92
C VAL A 106 12.80 5.88 0.44
N VAL A 107 12.31 5.20 1.47
CA VAL A 107 12.61 5.52 2.88
C VAL A 107 13.34 4.34 3.49
N ASP A 108 14.49 4.59 4.11
CA ASP A 108 15.14 3.56 4.91
C ASP A 108 14.51 3.51 6.31
N VAL A 109 13.97 2.35 6.66
CA VAL A 109 13.34 2.14 7.97
C VAL A 109 14.35 2.26 9.11
N ALA A 110 15.63 2.01 8.85
CA ALA A 110 16.69 2.21 9.84
C ALA A 110 16.83 3.69 10.25
N ASP A 111 16.65 4.62 9.32
CA ASP A 111 16.75 6.06 9.55
C ASP A 111 15.58 6.60 10.39
N LEU A 112 14.49 5.85 10.47
CA LEU A 112 13.34 6.20 11.32
C LEU A 112 13.60 5.92 12.80
N VAL A 113 14.52 5.01 13.16
CA VAL A 113 14.74 4.59 14.55
C VAL A 113 15.15 5.75 15.48
N PRO A 114 16.11 6.62 15.11
CA PRO A 114 16.43 7.81 15.90
C PRO A 114 15.23 8.73 16.12
N MET A 115 14.28 8.76 15.17
CA MET A 115 13.09 9.61 15.23
C MET A 115 12.04 9.13 16.23
N LEU A 116 12.16 7.94 16.84
CA LEU A 116 11.27 7.50 17.93
C LEU A 116 11.55 8.22 19.25
N ARG A 117 12.72 8.85 19.40
CA ARG A 117 13.12 9.56 20.61
C ARG A 117 13.09 11.06 20.36
N HIS A 118 12.50 11.79 21.30
CA HIS A 118 12.32 13.23 21.20
C HIS A 118 12.84 13.96 22.43
N ALA A 119 13.03 15.27 22.27
CA ALA A 119 13.43 16.16 23.35
C ALA A 119 12.56 15.99 24.62
N LEU A 120 13.18 16.21 25.77
CA LEU A 120 12.58 16.09 27.10
C LEU A 120 12.10 14.66 27.42
N GLY A 121 12.84 13.64 26.96
CA GLY A 121 12.63 12.25 27.33
C GLY A 121 11.36 11.61 26.77
N LEU A 122 10.72 12.21 25.77
CA LEU A 122 9.52 11.65 25.14
C LEU A 122 9.92 10.56 24.14
N VAL A 123 9.33 9.39 24.24
CA VAL A 123 9.63 8.22 23.40
C VAL A 123 8.34 7.64 22.85
N LEU A 124 8.28 7.46 21.52
CA LEU A 124 7.18 6.73 20.87
C LEU A 124 7.22 5.26 21.28
N GLU A 125 6.05 4.65 21.50
CA GLU A 125 5.97 3.19 21.70
C GLU A 125 6.50 2.45 20.46
N SER A 126 6.09 2.92 19.29
CA SER A 126 6.42 2.30 18.01
C SER A 126 6.11 3.26 16.86
N MET A 127 6.75 3.02 15.73
CA MET A 127 6.44 3.64 14.45
C MET A 127 6.19 2.53 13.42
N SER A 128 5.04 2.54 12.75
CA SER A 128 4.72 1.58 11.68
C SER A 128 4.77 2.25 10.32
N VAL A 129 5.57 1.71 9.41
CA VAL A 129 5.56 2.03 7.98
C VAL A 129 4.54 1.12 7.31
N ILE A 130 3.43 1.71 6.86
CA ILE A 130 2.34 1.02 6.18
C ILE A 130 2.38 1.39 4.69
N SER A 131 2.63 0.43 3.82
CA SER A 131 2.47 0.59 2.37
C SER A 131 1.24 -0.18 1.92
N ILE A 132 0.25 0.52 1.37
CA ILE A 132 -0.98 -0.07 0.82
C ILE A 132 -1.03 0.21 -0.68
N GLY A 133 -1.44 -0.79 -1.47
CA GLY A 133 -1.53 -0.60 -2.91
C GLY A 133 -1.87 -1.86 -3.67
N ALA A 134 -1.85 -1.75 -4.98
CA ALA A 134 -2.13 -2.83 -5.90
C ALA A 134 -1.16 -2.78 -7.07
N ARG A 135 -0.85 -3.96 -7.61
CA ARG A 135 0.02 -4.07 -8.77
C ARG A 135 -0.67 -3.59 -10.05
N ARG A 136 -1.99 -3.82 -10.14
CA ARG A 136 -2.83 -3.46 -11.29
C ARG A 136 -4.22 -3.02 -10.84
N ALA A 137 -4.97 -2.39 -11.73
CA ALA A 137 -6.39 -2.16 -11.50
C ALA A 137 -7.17 -3.49 -11.40
N THR A 138 -8.26 -3.46 -10.63
CA THR A 138 -9.12 -4.63 -10.37
C THR A 138 -10.30 -4.74 -11.33
N THR A 139 -10.64 -3.65 -12.05
CA THR A 139 -11.78 -3.60 -12.98
C THR A 139 -11.35 -3.83 -14.44
N GLY A 140 -12.06 -4.72 -15.14
CA GLY A 140 -11.88 -4.96 -16.58
C GLY A 140 -10.74 -5.92 -16.92
N ASP A 141 -10.63 -6.26 -18.21
CA ASP A 141 -9.70 -7.30 -18.68
C ASP A 141 -8.28 -6.78 -18.94
N TYR A 142 -8.15 -5.53 -19.41
CA TYR A 142 -6.85 -4.96 -19.78
C TYR A 142 -5.82 -4.95 -18.63
N PRO A 143 -6.15 -4.58 -17.38
CA PRO A 143 -5.19 -4.57 -16.30
C PRO A 143 -4.50 -5.93 -16.07
N ARG A 144 -5.21 -7.05 -16.25
CA ARG A 144 -4.63 -8.41 -16.12
C ARG A 144 -3.62 -8.70 -17.23
N VAL A 145 -3.93 -8.25 -18.44
CA VAL A 145 -3.05 -8.39 -19.60
C VAL A 145 -1.80 -7.52 -19.40
N TYR A 146 -1.98 -6.25 -19.05
CA TYR A 146 -0.88 -5.31 -18.77
C TYR A 146 0.07 -5.85 -17.70
N ASP A 147 -0.49 -6.40 -16.61
CA ASP A 147 0.25 -7.05 -15.54
C ASP A 147 1.09 -8.24 -16.04
N THR A 148 0.51 -9.06 -16.91
CA THR A 148 1.23 -10.20 -17.51
C THR A 148 2.42 -9.75 -18.36
N GLU A 149 2.27 -8.66 -19.13
CA GLU A 149 3.31 -8.10 -19.99
C GLU A 149 4.46 -7.45 -19.18
N ILE A 150 4.14 -6.81 -18.05
CA ILE A 150 5.16 -6.32 -17.10
C ILE A 150 5.98 -7.48 -16.54
N GLY A 151 5.37 -8.64 -16.33
CA GLY A 151 6.04 -9.85 -15.83
C GLY A 151 6.25 -9.79 -14.32
N THR A 152 7.32 -10.40 -13.83
CA THR A 152 7.56 -10.65 -12.39
C THR A 152 8.25 -9.56 -11.55
N PRO A 153 8.72 -8.40 -12.07
CA PRO A 153 9.32 -7.39 -11.20
C PRO A 153 8.37 -6.94 -10.06
N PRO A 154 8.91 -6.57 -8.89
CA PRO A 154 8.13 -6.02 -7.77
C PRO A 154 7.58 -4.64 -8.12
N TYR A 155 6.47 -4.64 -8.84
CA TYR A 155 5.83 -3.48 -9.43
C TYR A 155 4.60 -3.08 -8.62
N ALA A 156 4.35 -1.78 -8.50
CA ALA A 156 3.13 -1.27 -7.89
C ALA A 156 2.51 -0.20 -8.80
N GLY A 157 1.39 -0.53 -9.45
CA GLY A 157 0.62 0.44 -10.23
C GLY A 157 0.05 1.55 -9.33
N GLN A 158 -0.40 1.17 -8.14
CA GLN A 158 -0.79 2.07 -7.05
C GLN A 158 -0.05 1.67 -5.78
N ARG A 159 0.56 2.63 -5.10
CA ARG A 159 1.12 2.44 -3.76
C ARG A 159 1.12 3.76 -3.01
N GLU A 160 0.62 3.71 -1.79
CA GLU A 160 0.56 4.81 -0.84
C GLU A 160 1.28 4.37 0.42
N THR A 161 2.07 5.27 1.04
CA THR A 161 2.87 4.93 2.21
C THR A 161 2.58 5.89 3.36
N TRP A 162 2.32 5.34 4.54
CA TRP A 162 1.98 6.07 5.75
C TRP A 162 2.89 5.67 6.90
N LEU A 163 3.24 6.63 7.75
CA LEU A 163 3.85 6.39 9.05
C LEU A 163 2.78 6.52 10.13
N LEU A 164 2.55 5.46 10.90
CA LEU A 164 1.71 5.49 12.08
C LEU A 164 2.58 5.61 13.33
N LEU A 165 2.40 6.71 14.06
CA LEU A 165 3.18 7.04 15.25
C LEU A 165 2.29 6.80 16.46
N ARG A 166 2.77 5.96 17.40
CA ARG A 166 2.00 5.60 18.59
C ARG A 166 2.74 6.08 19.84
N LEU A 167 2.10 6.96 20.59
CA LEU A 167 2.62 7.52 21.82
C LEU A 167 1.81 6.99 23.00
N ARG A 168 2.43 6.14 23.82
CA ARG A 168 1.81 5.55 25.00
C ARG A 168 2.05 6.40 26.24
N VAL A 169 0.96 6.75 26.95
CA VAL A 169 0.98 7.70 28.07
C VAL A 169 1.76 7.16 29.26
N ILE A 170 1.55 5.89 29.62
CA ILE A 170 2.13 5.29 30.84
C ILE A 170 3.67 5.30 30.82
N ASP A 171 4.26 5.10 29.64
CA ASP A 171 5.72 5.11 29.45
C ASP A 171 6.30 6.54 29.44
N ASN A 172 5.45 7.56 29.29
CA ASN A 172 5.84 8.95 29.05
C ASN A 172 5.32 9.93 30.10
N THR A 173 4.84 9.45 31.25
CA THR A 173 4.20 10.29 32.28
C THR A 173 5.06 11.49 32.71
N ALA A 174 6.35 11.28 32.99
CA ALA A 174 7.28 12.34 33.36
C ALA A 174 7.49 13.38 32.25
N ALA A 175 7.60 12.91 31.00
CA ALA A 175 7.77 13.77 29.83
C ALA A 175 6.50 14.57 29.52
N LEU A 176 5.32 13.98 29.74
CA LEU A 176 4.03 14.61 29.44
C LEU A 176 3.60 15.64 30.49
N ARG A 177 4.13 15.56 31.71
CA ARG A 177 3.77 16.46 32.84
C ARG A 177 3.88 17.96 32.51
N TRP A 178 4.83 18.33 31.66
CA TRP A 178 5.11 19.73 31.31
C TRP A 178 4.51 20.16 29.96
N ARG A 179 3.68 19.30 29.34
CA ARG A 179 3.06 19.56 28.03
C ARG A 179 1.56 19.83 28.21
N THR A 180 0.99 20.60 27.29
CA THR A 180 -0.41 21.07 27.39
C THR A 180 -1.43 19.93 27.28
N THR A 181 -1.39 19.19 26.17
CA THR A 181 -2.26 18.03 25.95
C THR A 181 -1.51 16.90 25.26
N LEU A 182 -1.97 15.67 25.48
CA LEU A 182 -1.45 14.49 24.79
C LEU A 182 -1.60 14.62 23.27
N GLY A 183 -2.76 15.09 22.80
CA GLY A 183 -3.04 15.28 21.38
C GLY A 183 -2.10 16.28 20.72
N ALA A 184 -1.91 17.46 21.33
CA ALA A 184 -1.00 18.47 20.79
C ALA A 184 0.45 17.98 20.79
N THR A 185 0.83 17.20 21.80
CA THR A 185 2.15 16.56 21.87
C THR A 185 2.36 15.57 20.73
N ALA A 186 1.40 14.68 20.49
CA ALA A 186 1.48 13.69 19.42
C ALA A 186 1.52 14.36 18.04
N VAL A 187 0.67 15.36 17.79
CA VAL A 187 0.69 16.14 16.55
C VAL A 187 2.04 16.87 16.39
N GLY A 188 2.59 17.47 17.45
CA GLY A 188 3.90 18.10 17.42
C GLY A 188 5.05 17.15 17.09
N VAL A 189 4.97 15.90 17.58
CA VAL A 189 5.90 14.82 17.19
C VAL A 189 5.77 14.51 15.69
N ALA A 190 4.55 14.33 15.19
CA ALA A 190 4.31 14.08 13.77
C ALA A 190 4.83 15.21 12.88
N GLN A 191 4.60 16.48 13.27
CA GLN A 191 5.11 17.66 12.58
C GLN A 191 6.63 17.69 12.52
N ARG A 192 7.31 17.31 13.61
CA ARG A 192 8.77 17.23 13.66
C ARG A 192 9.31 16.13 12.75
N ILE A 193 8.73 14.93 12.81
CA ILE A 193 9.13 13.80 11.95
C ILE A 193 8.91 14.16 10.47
N ALA A 194 7.76 14.72 10.13
CA ALA A 194 7.50 15.19 8.77
C ALA A 194 8.47 16.31 8.35
N GLY A 195 8.90 17.18 9.28
CA GLY A 195 9.92 18.19 9.04
C GLY A 195 11.31 17.59 8.74
N LEU A 196 11.74 16.60 9.52
CA LEU A 196 13.00 15.88 9.32
C LEU A 196 13.03 15.18 7.96
N LEU A 197 11.97 14.44 7.62
CA LEU A 197 11.85 13.76 6.33
C LEU A 197 11.90 14.75 5.15
N ARG A 198 11.29 15.94 5.30
CA ARG A 198 11.40 17.01 4.28
C ARG A 198 12.82 17.54 4.14
N CYS A 199 13.58 17.66 5.24
CA CYS A 199 15.00 18.02 5.18
C CYS A 199 15.84 16.98 4.44
N GLU A 200 15.44 15.70 4.45
CA GLU A 200 16.05 14.61 3.69
C GLU A 200 15.54 14.52 2.23
N GLY A 201 14.70 15.48 1.81
CA GLY A 201 14.15 15.55 0.46
C GLY A 201 13.00 14.57 0.20
N LEU A 202 12.35 14.05 1.25
CA LEU A 202 11.12 13.27 1.17
C LEU A 202 9.92 14.16 1.54
N ARG A 203 8.99 14.37 0.60
CA ARG A 203 7.77 15.11 0.91
C ARG A 203 6.91 14.30 1.86
N ALA A 204 6.49 14.93 2.95
CA ALA A 204 5.69 14.30 3.99
C ALA A 204 4.67 15.30 4.55
N ARG A 205 3.46 14.81 4.85
CA ARG A 205 2.34 15.61 5.37
C ARG A 205 1.72 14.95 6.59
N VAL A 206 1.45 15.73 7.64
CA VAL A 206 0.70 15.23 8.81
C VAL A 206 -0.76 14.98 8.41
N ALA A 207 -1.28 13.81 8.77
CA ALA A 207 -2.65 13.40 8.47
C ALA A 207 -3.64 14.26 9.26
N THR A 208 -4.78 14.58 8.64
CA THR A 208 -5.96 15.16 9.29
C THR A 208 -6.81 14.08 9.95
N ALA A 209 -7.79 14.46 10.76
CA ALA A 209 -8.75 13.50 11.34
C ALA A 209 -9.49 12.71 10.24
N SER A 210 -9.88 13.39 9.15
CA SER A 210 -10.52 12.76 7.99
C SER A 210 -9.59 11.80 7.25
N ASP A 211 -8.30 12.13 7.12
CA ASP A 211 -7.31 11.22 6.53
C ASP A 211 -7.19 9.93 7.36
N LEU A 212 -7.20 10.01 8.70
CA LEU A 212 -7.14 8.82 9.56
C LEU A 212 -8.36 7.90 9.37
N VAL A 213 -9.57 8.47 9.27
CA VAL A 213 -10.79 7.70 9.00
C VAL A 213 -10.75 7.05 7.62
N GLU A 214 -10.32 7.78 6.59
CA GLU A 214 -10.20 7.26 5.23
C GLU A 214 -9.12 6.17 5.13
N LEU A 215 -7.99 6.35 5.81
CA LEU A 215 -6.93 5.34 5.87
C LEU A 215 -7.42 4.05 6.52
N ASP A 216 -8.10 4.14 7.67
CA ASP A 216 -8.68 2.96 8.32
C ASP A 216 -9.70 2.27 7.42
N ARG A 217 -10.56 3.05 6.74
CA ARG A 217 -11.55 2.51 5.79
C ARG A 217 -10.87 1.69 4.68
N ARG A 218 -9.74 2.16 4.14
CA ARG A 218 -8.96 1.43 3.12
C ARG A 218 -8.29 0.17 3.68
N LEU A 219 -7.76 0.25 4.89
CA LEU A 219 -7.07 -0.88 5.55
C LEU A 219 -8.01 -1.97 6.07
N GLY A 220 -9.32 -1.87 5.82
CA GLY A 220 -10.32 -2.85 6.22
C GLY A 220 -11.06 -2.53 7.53
N GLY A 221 -10.99 -1.28 8.00
CA GLY A 221 -11.67 -0.74 9.18
C GLY A 221 -13.17 -0.50 9.01
N GLY A 222 -13.73 -0.78 7.83
CA GLY A 222 -15.17 -0.92 7.66
C GLY A 222 -15.71 -2.06 8.52
N SER A 223 -16.89 -1.87 9.11
CA SER A 223 -17.58 -2.83 9.99
C SER A 223 -17.41 -4.27 9.47
N LEU A 224 -16.62 -5.08 10.20
CA LEU A 224 -16.40 -6.47 9.83
C LEU A 224 -17.74 -7.19 9.77
N LEU A 225 -18.05 -7.80 8.61
CA LEU A 225 -19.29 -8.54 8.44
C LEU A 225 -19.48 -9.56 9.58
N PRO A 226 -20.68 -9.76 10.12
CA PRO A 226 -20.92 -10.77 11.15
C PRO A 226 -20.42 -12.16 10.68
N GLY A 227 -19.46 -12.74 11.41
CA GLY A 227 -18.87 -14.03 11.02
C GLY A 227 -17.79 -13.94 9.92
N ALA A 228 -17.30 -12.74 9.63
CA ALA A 228 -16.23 -12.48 8.66
C ALA A 228 -14.93 -13.23 8.97
N GLU A 229 -14.60 -13.37 10.25
CA GLU A 229 -13.33 -13.96 10.67
C GLU A 229 -13.41 -15.49 10.69
N ARG A 230 -12.68 -16.12 9.76
CA ARG A 230 -12.36 -17.55 9.79
C ARG A 230 -10.98 -17.74 10.44
N TRP A 231 -10.67 -18.99 10.78
CA TRP A 231 -9.37 -19.31 11.40
C TRP A 231 -8.16 -18.89 10.54
N LYS A 232 -8.28 -18.99 9.21
CA LYS A 232 -7.17 -18.74 8.28
C LYS A 232 -7.29 -17.42 7.53
N THR A 233 -8.47 -16.82 7.47
CA THR A 233 -8.79 -15.70 6.58
C THR A 233 -9.87 -14.80 7.19
N LEU A 234 -9.95 -13.56 6.73
CA LEU A 234 -10.99 -12.60 7.08
C LEU A 234 -11.78 -12.23 5.82
N ARG A 235 -13.12 -12.21 5.89
CA ARG A 235 -13.96 -11.71 4.79
C ARG A 235 -14.18 -10.21 4.94
N THR A 236 -13.88 -9.45 3.91
CA THR A 236 -14.18 -8.01 3.80
C THR A 236 -15.18 -7.76 2.68
N GLU A 237 -15.62 -6.52 2.50
CA GLU A 237 -16.42 -6.13 1.33
C GLU A 237 -15.62 -6.31 0.03
N GLY A 238 -14.31 -6.03 0.06
CA GLY A 238 -13.41 -6.10 -1.09
C GLY A 238 -12.93 -7.51 -1.46
N GLY A 239 -13.10 -8.51 -0.59
CA GLY A 239 -12.62 -9.86 -0.88
C GLY A 239 -12.31 -10.70 0.35
N TRP A 240 -11.35 -11.59 0.19
CA TRP A 240 -10.76 -12.37 1.28
C TRP A 240 -9.41 -11.79 1.62
N VAL A 241 -9.24 -11.44 2.89
CA VAL A 241 -8.02 -10.88 3.44
C VAL A 241 -7.29 -11.96 4.23
N THR A 242 -5.99 -12.11 3.99
CA THR A 242 -5.13 -12.99 4.77
C THR A 242 -3.85 -12.30 5.16
N THR A 243 -3.56 -12.20 6.46
CA THR A 243 -2.33 -11.65 7.00
C THR A 243 -1.31 -12.73 7.32
N TYR A 244 -0.10 -12.50 6.84
CA TYR A 244 1.09 -13.31 7.05
C TYR A 244 2.16 -12.49 7.77
N ALA A 245 2.93 -13.13 8.65
CA ALA A 245 4.09 -12.55 9.30
C ALA A 245 5.38 -12.96 8.59
N TYR A 246 6.29 -11.99 8.47
CA TYR A 246 7.67 -12.26 8.08
C TYR A 246 8.45 -12.77 9.30
N PRO A 247 9.28 -13.81 9.15
CA PRO A 247 10.20 -14.21 10.22
C PRO A 247 11.22 -13.09 10.47
N ALA A 248 11.32 -12.64 11.72
CA ALA A 248 12.22 -11.57 12.16
C ALA A 248 13.63 -11.61 11.54
N ARG A 249 14.28 -12.79 11.54
CA ARG A 249 15.65 -12.98 11.03
C ARG A 249 15.79 -12.90 9.50
N GLN A 250 14.68 -12.88 8.76
CA GLN A 250 14.63 -12.89 7.30
C GLN A 250 14.09 -11.57 6.74
N ILE A 251 13.76 -10.59 7.58
CA ILE A 251 13.33 -9.27 7.12
C ILE A 251 14.47 -8.61 6.34
N SER A 252 14.24 -8.38 5.05
CA SER A 252 15.14 -7.66 4.15
C SER A 252 14.32 -6.92 3.09
N ALA A 253 14.88 -5.89 2.48
CA ALA A 253 14.21 -5.11 1.44
C ALA A 253 13.75 -6.01 0.27
N GLN A 254 14.61 -6.95 -0.16
CA GLN A 254 14.29 -7.88 -1.25
C GLN A 254 13.11 -8.79 -0.90
N LEU A 255 13.04 -9.29 0.34
CA LEU A 255 11.91 -10.14 0.76
C LEU A 255 10.61 -9.33 0.90
N LEU A 256 10.71 -8.08 1.35
CA LEU A 256 9.56 -7.18 1.41
C LEU A 256 9.05 -6.83 0.01
N ALA A 257 9.95 -6.56 -0.94
CA ALA A 257 9.63 -6.27 -2.33
C ALA A 257 8.88 -7.43 -3.02
N GLN A 258 9.16 -8.69 -2.67
CA GLN A 258 8.49 -9.86 -3.24
C GLN A 258 6.96 -9.84 -3.11
N ALA A 259 6.40 -9.18 -2.09
CA ALA A 259 4.95 -9.02 -1.95
C ALA A 259 4.33 -8.32 -3.16
N TRP A 260 5.07 -7.40 -3.79
CA TRP A 260 4.66 -6.63 -4.97
C TRP A 260 4.85 -7.39 -6.29
N THR A 261 5.25 -8.66 -6.24
CA THR A 261 5.24 -9.56 -7.42
C THR A 261 3.95 -10.39 -7.49
N LEU A 262 3.16 -10.41 -6.42
CA LEU A 262 1.99 -11.26 -6.30
C LEU A 262 0.79 -10.67 -7.08
N PRO A 263 0.07 -11.49 -7.89
CA PRO A 263 -1.10 -11.05 -8.64
C PRO A 263 -2.35 -11.03 -7.75
N VAL A 264 -2.32 -10.20 -6.71
CA VAL A 264 -3.43 -10.01 -5.75
C VAL A 264 -4.17 -8.70 -6.01
N ASP A 265 -5.37 -8.55 -5.45
CA ASP A 265 -6.18 -7.34 -5.64
C ASP A 265 -5.63 -6.17 -4.83
N GLU A 266 -5.05 -6.44 -3.67
CA GLU A 266 -4.40 -5.42 -2.82
C GLU A 266 -3.33 -6.06 -1.92
N VAL A 267 -2.26 -5.31 -1.67
CA VAL A 267 -1.16 -5.61 -0.75
C VAL A 267 -1.12 -4.51 0.29
N ILE A 268 -1.15 -4.90 1.57
CA ILE A 268 -0.87 -4.02 2.70
C ILE A 268 0.34 -4.58 3.41
N GLN A 269 1.45 -3.85 3.37
CA GLN A 269 2.70 -4.20 4.02
C GLN A 269 2.90 -3.30 5.23
N ASN A 270 3.20 -3.89 6.39
CA ASN A 270 3.40 -3.17 7.64
C ASN A 270 4.75 -3.57 8.24
N VAL A 271 5.65 -2.60 8.38
CA VAL A 271 6.90 -2.74 9.11
C VAL A 271 6.86 -1.84 10.33
N THR A 272 6.82 -2.43 11.52
CA THR A 272 6.80 -1.70 12.79
C THR A 272 8.17 -1.74 13.43
N VAL A 273 8.73 -0.57 13.75
CA VAL A 273 9.97 -0.40 14.48
C VAL A 273 9.73 0.06 15.92
N PHE A 274 10.65 -0.33 16.79
CA PHE A 274 10.61 -0.06 18.23
C PHE A 274 11.83 0.74 18.69
N PRO A 275 11.74 1.46 19.82
CA PRO A 275 12.85 2.29 20.33
C PRO A 275 14.13 1.53 20.71
N ASP A 276 14.05 0.20 20.85
CA ASP A 276 15.17 -0.69 21.15
C ASP A 276 15.92 -1.17 19.89
N GLY A 277 15.52 -0.70 18.70
CA GLY A 277 16.13 -1.10 17.43
C GLY A 277 15.66 -2.47 16.94
N THR A 278 14.55 -2.98 17.47
CA THR A 278 13.88 -4.16 16.92
C THR A 278 12.77 -3.78 15.95
N CYS A 279 12.35 -4.73 15.10
CA CYS A 279 11.26 -4.57 14.17
C CYS A 279 10.42 -5.84 14.03
N THR A 280 9.19 -5.66 13.57
CA THR A 280 8.28 -6.71 13.12
C THR A 280 7.74 -6.35 11.75
N ALA A 281 7.48 -7.34 10.90
CA ALA A 281 6.85 -7.10 9.61
C ALA A 281 5.72 -8.08 9.33
N THR A 282 4.64 -7.58 8.72
CA THR A 282 3.52 -8.37 8.22
C THR A 282 3.14 -7.94 6.80
N VAL A 283 2.54 -8.86 6.06
CA VAL A 283 1.89 -8.58 4.78
C VAL A 283 0.48 -9.13 4.81
N THR A 284 -0.48 -8.28 4.50
CA THR A 284 -1.89 -8.57 4.38
C THR A 284 -2.24 -8.54 2.90
N LEU A 285 -2.80 -9.63 2.40
CA LEU A 285 -3.14 -9.79 0.99
C LEU A 285 -4.65 -9.89 0.83
N GLN A 286 -5.21 -9.11 -0.09
CA GLN A 286 -6.60 -9.21 -0.50
C GLN A 286 -6.70 -9.99 -1.81
N THR A 287 -7.51 -11.05 -1.79
CA THR A 287 -7.73 -11.93 -2.95
C THR A 287 -9.22 -12.16 -3.18
N PRO A 288 -9.65 -12.46 -4.41
CA PRO A 288 -11.06 -12.68 -4.70
C PRO A 288 -11.57 -13.99 -4.07
N GLN A 289 -10.66 -14.95 -3.83
CA GLN A 289 -10.93 -16.25 -3.21
C GLN A 289 -9.94 -16.51 -2.06
N PRO A 290 -10.30 -17.32 -1.05
CA PRO A 290 -9.40 -17.66 0.06
C PRO A 290 -8.15 -18.41 -0.45
N ALA A 291 -6.96 -17.94 -0.09
CA ALA A 291 -5.72 -18.63 -0.43
C ALA A 291 -5.53 -19.91 0.42
N PRO A 292 -5.45 -21.12 -0.18
CA PRO A 292 -5.31 -22.35 0.59
C PRO A 292 -3.95 -22.40 1.31
N THR A 293 -2.89 -21.98 0.62
CA THR A 293 -1.49 -21.96 1.08
C THR A 293 -0.92 -20.54 1.11
N PRO A 294 0.13 -20.27 1.91
CA PRO A 294 0.88 -19.03 1.81
C PRO A 294 1.53 -18.87 0.43
N PRO A 295 1.67 -17.64 -0.08
CA PRO A 295 2.27 -17.40 -1.40
C PRO A 295 3.79 -17.61 -1.43
N ALA A 296 4.45 -17.59 -0.28
CA ALA A 296 5.87 -17.91 -0.15
C ALA A 296 6.11 -18.75 1.11
N VAL A 297 7.04 -19.71 1.03
CA VAL A 297 7.36 -20.65 2.13
C VAL A 297 7.83 -19.94 3.39
N VAL A 298 8.50 -18.80 3.23
CA VAL A 298 8.97 -17.94 4.32
C VAL A 298 7.83 -17.33 5.14
N LEU A 299 6.69 -17.06 4.51
CA LEU A 299 5.57 -16.36 5.13
C LEU A 299 4.77 -17.28 6.05
N ARG A 300 4.52 -16.81 7.27
CA ARG A 300 3.75 -17.55 8.28
C ARG A 300 2.37 -16.94 8.44
N ARG A 301 1.33 -17.71 8.14
CA ARG A 301 -0.06 -17.25 8.33
C ARG A 301 -0.36 -17.05 9.82
N LEU A 302 -0.96 -15.90 10.16
CA LEU A 302 -1.38 -15.58 11.54
C LEU A 302 -2.74 -16.22 11.86
N ASN A 303 -2.76 -17.56 11.94
CA ASN A 303 -3.98 -18.32 12.16
C ASN A 303 -4.67 -17.91 13.48
N GLY A 304 -5.98 -17.67 13.43
CA GLY A 304 -6.80 -17.30 14.58
C GLY A 304 -6.66 -15.84 15.02
N GLU A 305 -5.76 -15.08 14.42
CA GLU A 305 -5.43 -13.68 14.77
C GLU A 305 -5.65 -12.73 13.58
N GLN A 306 -6.43 -13.12 12.57
CA GLN A 306 -6.55 -12.39 11.30
C GLN A 306 -7.16 -10.99 11.47
N ALA A 307 -8.23 -10.85 12.26
CA ALA A 307 -8.82 -9.54 12.50
C ALA A 307 -7.90 -8.63 13.31
N ALA A 308 -7.22 -9.16 14.34
CA ALA A 308 -6.22 -8.41 15.09
C ALA A 308 -5.04 -8.00 14.20
N ALA A 309 -4.62 -8.86 13.27
CA ALA A 309 -3.52 -8.56 12.37
C ALA A 309 -3.87 -7.48 11.35
N VAL A 310 -5.13 -7.39 10.92
CA VAL A 310 -5.64 -6.30 10.08
C VAL A 310 -5.76 -5.01 10.89
N GLU A 311 -6.26 -5.07 12.13
CA GLU A 311 -6.30 -3.94 13.07
C GLU A 311 -4.90 -3.37 13.38
N ALA A 312 -3.86 -4.21 13.40
CA ALA A 312 -2.48 -3.74 13.59
C ALA A 312 -1.99 -2.78 12.50
N ASN A 313 -2.63 -2.78 11.33
CA ASN A 313 -2.32 -1.84 10.25
C ASN A 313 -3.02 -0.49 10.44
N MET A 314 -4.07 -0.41 11.27
CA MET A 314 -4.94 0.76 11.39
C MET A 314 -4.41 1.80 12.39
N CYS A 315 -5.04 2.98 12.38
CA CYS A 315 -4.74 4.12 13.24
C CYS A 315 -5.21 3.92 14.69
N ALA A 316 -5.00 2.72 15.25
CA ALA A 316 -5.42 2.29 16.57
C ALA A 316 -4.20 1.85 17.42
N PRO A 317 -4.36 1.68 18.74
CA PRO A 317 -3.36 1.00 19.56
C PRO A 317 -3.02 -0.36 18.96
N ARG A 318 -1.75 -0.80 19.08
CA ARG A 318 -1.37 -2.08 18.46
C ARG A 318 -1.96 -3.25 19.25
N PRO A 319 -2.65 -4.19 18.58
CA PRO A 319 -3.03 -5.43 19.21
C PRO A 319 -1.80 -6.32 19.43
N GLN A 320 -1.87 -7.18 20.44
CA GLN A 320 -0.82 -8.16 20.70
C GLN A 320 -1.02 -9.39 19.81
N LEU A 321 -0.10 -9.61 18.86
CA LEU A 321 -0.12 -10.75 17.95
C LEU A 321 0.90 -11.80 18.42
N ARG A 322 0.44 -13.01 18.76
CA ARG A 322 1.30 -14.09 19.26
C ARG A 322 2.21 -14.65 18.17
N GLY A 323 1.70 -14.74 16.95
CA GLY A 323 2.46 -15.23 15.80
C GLY A 323 3.55 -14.27 15.31
N LEU A 324 3.63 -13.04 15.85
CA LEU A 324 4.56 -12.00 15.44
C LEU A 324 5.59 -11.75 16.54
N ARG A 325 6.86 -12.06 16.27
CA ARG A 325 7.96 -11.83 17.22
C ARG A 325 8.88 -10.75 16.69
N PRO A 326 9.21 -9.71 17.49
CA PRO A 326 10.23 -8.73 17.13
C PRO A 326 11.60 -9.38 16.96
N GLY A 327 12.39 -8.84 16.05
CA GLY A 327 13.81 -9.16 15.92
C GLY A 327 14.63 -7.94 15.58
N ARG A 328 15.96 -8.07 15.55
CA ARG A 328 16.86 -6.97 15.25
C ARG A 328 16.53 -6.36 13.88
N LEU A 329 16.37 -5.03 13.84
CA LEU A 329 16.24 -4.31 12.57
C LEU A 329 17.55 -4.43 11.77
N PRO A 330 17.49 -4.73 10.46
CA PRO A 330 18.67 -4.65 9.60
C PRO A 330 19.30 -3.25 9.62
N ALA A 331 20.60 -3.15 9.33
CA ALA A 331 21.29 -1.86 9.29
C ALA A 331 20.77 -0.92 8.20
N SER A 332 20.22 -1.48 7.13
CA SER A 332 19.52 -0.76 6.07
C SER A 332 18.34 -1.61 5.61
N LEU A 333 17.18 -0.98 5.52
CA LEU A 333 15.93 -1.57 5.08
C LEU A 333 15.16 -0.53 4.24
N PRO A 334 15.60 -0.25 3.00
CA PRO A 334 14.90 0.64 2.11
C PRO A 334 13.55 0.04 1.71
N ILE A 335 12.52 0.86 1.79
CA ILE A 335 11.17 0.55 1.31
C ILE A 335 10.79 1.61 0.29
N GLU A 336 10.29 1.18 -0.86
CA GLU A 336 9.87 2.11 -1.90
C GLU A 336 8.55 2.80 -1.54
N ILE A 337 8.49 4.10 -1.79
CA ILE A 337 7.34 4.98 -1.57
C ILE A 337 6.68 5.24 -2.92
N GLY A 338 5.35 5.35 -2.91
CA GLY A 338 4.60 5.77 -4.10
C GLY A 338 4.55 4.70 -5.21
N PRO A 339 3.76 4.93 -6.26
CA PRO A 339 3.63 4.00 -7.37
C PRO A 339 4.93 3.89 -8.20
N SER A 340 5.17 2.73 -8.80
CA SER A 340 6.24 2.52 -9.78
C SER A 340 5.97 3.30 -11.08
N GLY A 341 4.71 3.61 -11.37
CA GLY A 341 4.28 4.36 -12.56
C GLY A 341 3.96 3.52 -13.77
N VAL A 342 3.73 4.13 -14.93
CA VAL A 342 3.39 3.39 -16.16
C VAL A 342 4.65 2.98 -16.90
N LEU A 343 4.67 1.78 -17.48
CA LEU A 343 5.77 1.33 -18.33
C LEU A 343 5.84 2.22 -19.57
N ILE A 344 6.97 2.88 -19.78
CA ILE A 344 7.21 3.68 -20.98
C ILE A 344 7.89 2.82 -22.05
N GLY A 345 9.01 2.19 -21.70
CA GLY A 345 9.81 1.44 -22.65
C GLY A 345 11.11 0.94 -22.04
N LYS A 346 12.05 0.55 -22.90
CA LYS A 346 13.38 0.06 -22.52
C LYS A 346 14.44 1.14 -22.67
N LEU A 347 15.32 1.23 -21.69
CA LEU A 347 16.54 2.02 -21.75
C LEU A 347 17.58 1.33 -22.64
N THR A 348 18.67 2.03 -22.94
CA THR A 348 19.76 1.51 -23.80
C THR A 348 20.45 0.27 -23.23
N ASN A 349 20.43 0.09 -21.91
CA ASN A 349 20.95 -1.09 -21.22
C ASN A 349 19.97 -2.27 -21.19
N GLY A 350 18.76 -2.11 -21.74
CA GLY A 350 17.70 -3.13 -21.75
C GLY A 350 16.73 -3.08 -20.57
N ASP A 351 17.01 -2.27 -19.55
CA ASP A 351 16.14 -2.14 -18.38
C ASP A 351 14.82 -1.43 -18.73
N ARG A 352 13.75 -1.77 -18.02
CA ARG A 352 12.42 -1.20 -18.27
C ARG A 352 12.21 0.06 -17.44
N LEU A 353 11.95 1.18 -18.12
CA LEU A 353 11.64 2.47 -17.51
C LEU A 353 10.14 2.61 -17.26
N MET A 354 9.78 2.92 -16.01
CA MET A 354 8.43 3.22 -15.56
C MET A 354 8.40 4.62 -14.96
N VAL A 355 7.36 5.39 -15.26
CA VAL A 355 7.23 6.78 -14.79
C VAL A 355 5.83 7.03 -14.23
N PRO A 356 5.70 7.48 -12.98
CA PRO A 356 4.39 7.80 -12.42
C PRO A 356 3.87 9.11 -13.04
N LEU A 357 2.67 9.04 -13.62
CA LEU A 357 2.00 10.18 -14.26
C LEU A 357 1.20 11.02 -13.25
N THR A 358 0.88 10.44 -12.10
CA THR A 358 0.12 11.06 -11.02
C THR A 358 0.99 11.20 -9.79
N ASP A 359 0.82 12.30 -9.06
CA ASP A 359 1.40 12.53 -7.75
C ASP A 359 0.32 12.49 -6.66
N SER A 360 0.64 11.94 -5.49
CA SER A 360 -0.31 11.86 -4.37
C SER A 360 -0.41 13.16 -3.56
N GLY A 361 0.54 14.08 -3.73
CA GLY A 361 0.65 15.32 -2.96
C GLY A 361 0.20 16.57 -3.71
N GLU A 362 0.48 16.62 -5.01
CA GLU A 362 0.31 17.80 -5.85
C GLU A 362 -0.44 17.48 -7.16
N LEU A 363 -0.99 18.51 -7.79
CA LEU A 363 -1.66 18.35 -9.08
C LEU A 363 -0.61 18.21 -10.19
N SER A 364 -0.73 17.15 -10.98
CA SER A 364 0.21 16.85 -12.07
C SER A 364 -0.28 17.36 -13.42
N ARG A 365 0.68 17.78 -14.25
CA ARG A 365 0.55 18.15 -15.66
C ARG A 365 1.55 17.31 -16.43
N VAL A 366 1.03 16.49 -17.33
CA VAL A 366 1.81 15.61 -18.19
C VAL A 366 1.64 16.08 -19.62
N PHE A 367 2.73 16.19 -20.36
CA PHE A 367 2.70 16.54 -21.77
C PHE A 367 3.20 15.35 -22.60
N ILE A 368 2.40 14.93 -23.58
CA ILE A 368 2.75 13.84 -24.50
C ILE A 368 2.71 14.37 -25.92
N ALA A 369 3.87 14.55 -26.55
CA ALA A 369 4.01 14.88 -27.97
C ALA A 369 4.41 13.63 -28.75
N ALA A 370 3.42 12.88 -29.22
CA ALA A 370 3.64 11.59 -29.87
C ALA A 370 2.49 11.21 -30.81
N GLU A 371 2.74 10.23 -31.68
CA GLU A 371 1.74 9.66 -32.55
C GLU A 371 0.65 8.95 -31.73
N ASP A 372 -0.53 8.82 -32.34
CA ASP A 372 -1.71 8.17 -31.76
C ASP A 372 -1.41 6.85 -31.07
N LEU A 373 -0.61 5.99 -31.70
CA LEU A 373 -0.31 4.67 -31.17
C LEU A 373 0.44 4.75 -29.83
N ILE A 374 1.42 5.65 -29.72
CA ILE A 374 2.21 5.82 -28.50
C ILE A 374 1.37 6.51 -27.43
N ALA A 375 0.67 7.59 -27.78
CA ALA A 375 -0.18 8.32 -26.84
C ALA A 375 -1.28 7.42 -26.26
N LYS A 376 -1.99 6.66 -27.11
CA LYS A 376 -3.03 5.71 -26.67
C LYS A 376 -2.45 4.63 -25.76
N ARG A 377 -1.26 4.08 -26.06
CA ARG A 377 -0.58 3.09 -25.19
C ARG A 377 -0.32 3.64 -23.79
N ILE A 378 0.24 4.84 -23.68
CA ILE A 378 0.52 5.45 -22.38
C ILE A 378 -0.78 5.65 -21.60
N VAL A 379 -1.84 6.12 -22.28
CA VAL A 379 -3.17 6.33 -21.69
C VAL A 379 -3.79 5.04 -21.16
N ILE A 380 -3.79 3.96 -21.96
CA ILE A 380 -4.36 2.68 -21.49
C ILE A 380 -3.52 2.08 -20.35
N ARG A 381 -2.19 2.24 -20.37
CA ARG A 381 -1.31 1.76 -19.29
C ARG A 381 -1.57 2.49 -17.97
N ALA A 382 -1.93 3.77 -18.01
CA ALA A 382 -2.39 4.48 -16.81
C ALA A 382 -3.63 3.81 -16.21
N ALA A 383 -4.61 3.45 -17.05
CA ALA A 383 -5.78 2.69 -16.60
C ALA A 383 -5.40 1.28 -16.10
N GLY A 384 -4.46 0.60 -16.76
CA GLY A 384 -3.92 -0.69 -16.32
C GLY A 384 -3.24 -0.62 -14.94
N ALA A 385 -2.55 0.48 -14.65
CA ALA A 385 -1.90 0.75 -13.37
C ALA A 385 -2.90 1.09 -12.23
N GLY A 386 -4.16 1.43 -12.55
CA GLY A 386 -5.20 1.73 -11.56
C GLY A 386 -5.89 3.08 -11.72
N GLU A 387 -5.47 3.91 -12.68
CA GLU A 387 -6.06 5.23 -12.87
C GLU A 387 -7.45 5.18 -13.52
N ARG A 388 -8.31 6.13 -13.15
CA ARG A 388 -9.61 6.33 -13.80
C ARG A 388 -9.49 7.46 -14.79
N VAL A 389 -9.43 7.12 -16.07
CA VAL A 389 -9.09 8.05 -17.14
C VAL A 389 -10.34 8.59 -17.82
N CYS A 390 -10.40 9.91 -18.01
CA CYS A 390 -11.40 10.57 -18.84
C CYS A 390 -10.72 11.31 -19.99
N VAL A 391 -10.98 10.89 -21.22
CA VAL A 391 -10.46 11.53 -22.44
C VAL A 391 -11.44 12.59 -22.91
N HIS A 392 -10.99 13.83 -22.96
CA HIS A 392 -11.71 14.99 -23.45
C HIS A 392 -11.27 15.27 -24.89
N THR A 393 -12.14 15.00 -25.86
CA THR A 393 -11.82 15.14 -27.29
C THR A 393 -13.06 15.56 -28.09
N ARG A 394 -12.86 16.34 -29.15
CA ARG A 394 -13.89 16.57 -30.17
C ARG A 394 -13.99 15.41 -31.16
N ASP A 395 -12.89 14.69 -31.38
CA ASP A 395 -12.83 13.52 -32.25
C ASP A 395 -12.98 12.23 -31.45
N LYS A 396 -14.24 11.87 -31.18
CA LYS A 396 -14.56 10.63 -30.46
C LYS A 396 -14.16 9.37 -31.23
N ALA A 397 -14.08 9.44 -32.57
CA ALA A 397 -13.73 8.29 -33.40
C ALA A 397 -12.26 7.93 -33.21
N ARG A 398 -11.37 8.94 -33.15
CA ARG A 398 -9.94 8.76 -32.84
C ARG A 398 -9.71 7.94 -31.57
N TRP A 399 -10.47 8.20 -30.51
CA TRP A 399 -10.32 7.57 -29.19
C TRP A 399 -11.30 6.42 -28.93
N ALA A 400 -12.12 6.02 -29.90
CA ALA A 400 -13.13 4.99 -29.68
C ALA A 400 -12.53 3.65 -29.23
N SER A 401 -11.33 3.30 -29.72
CA SER A 401 -10.66 2.03 -29.45
C SER A 401 -10.13 1.89 -28.03
N VAL A 402 -9.87 3.00 -27.31
CA VAL A 402 -9.35 2.94 -25.93
C VAL A 402 -10.44 2.76 -24.87
N ARG A 403 -11.73 2.79 -25.27
CA ARG A 403 -12.85 2.67 -24.32
C ARG A 403 -12.78 1.33 -23.60
N MET A 404 -12.79 1.39 -22.28
CA MET A 404 -12.81 0.24 -21.37
C MET A 404 -13.40 0.70 -20.02
N PRO A 405 -13.65 -0.19 -19.05
CA PRO A 405 -14.35 0.18 -17.81
C PRO A 405 -13.80 1.41 -17.08
N GLU A 406 -12.47 1.58 -17.04
CA GLU A 406 -11.80 2.71 -16.37
C GLU A 406 -11.34 3.81 -17.35
N VAL A 407 -11.74 3.76 -18.63
CA VAL A 407 -11.44 4.81 -19.63
C VAL A 407 -12.72 5.27 -20.31
N THR A 408 -13.12 6.50 -20.02
CA THR A 408 -14.27 7.14 -20.67
C THR A 408 -13.83 8.18 -21.69
N VAL A 409 -14.60 8.37 -22.76
CA VAL A 409 -14.33 9.37 -23.80
C VAL A 409 -15.52 10.31 -23.91
N VAL A 410 -15.29 11.59 -23.64
CA VAL A 410 -16.30 12.66 -23.55
C VAL A 410 -15.94 13.82 -24.49
N GLY A 411 -16.97 14.55 -24.92
CA GLY A 411 -16.81 15.78 -25.73
C GLY A 411 -16.97 17.07 -24.92
N GLU A 412 -17.10 16.94 -23.60
CA GLU A 412 -17.43 18.03 -22.68
C GLU A 412 -16.27 18.28 -21.70
N SER A 413 -16.25 19.46 -21.10
CA SER A 413 -15.26 19.81 -20.07
C SER A 413 -15.44 19.04 -18.77
N ARG A 414 -16.65 18.57 -18.45
CA ARG A 414 -16.90 17.92 -17.16
C ARG A 414 -16.38 16.48 -17.17
N PRO A 415 -15.43 16.12 -16.28
CA PRO A 415 -14.96 14.74 -16.18
C PRO A 415 -16.05 13.82 -15.62
N THR A 416 -15.89 12.52 -15.87
CA THR A 416 -16.72 11.49 -15.23
C THR A 416 -16.48 11.49 -13.70
N PRO A 417 -17.47 11.17 -12.86
CA PRO A 417 -17.24 11.09 -11.42
C PRO A 417 -16.09 10.15 -11.05
N ARG A 418 -15.26 10.59 -10.09
CA ARG A 418 -14.08 9.88 -9.59
C ARG A 418 -12.92 9.72 -10.58
N THR A 419 -12.92 10.46 -11.69
CA THR A 419 -11.75 10.58 -12.58
C THR A 419 -10.53 11.05 -11.80
N THR A 420 -9.41 10.34 -11.95
CA THR A 420 -8.11 10.69 -11.38
C THR A 420 -7.20 11.35 -12.43
N VAL A 421 -7.38 10.97 -13.70
CA VAL A 421 -6.59 11.47 -14.83
C VAL A 421 -7.51 11.96 -15.94
N SER A 422 -7.38 13.22 -16.33
CA SER A 422 -8.02 13.75 -17.56
C SER A 422 -7.00 13.83 -18.69
N VAL A 423 -7.29 13.21 -19.82
CA VAL A 423 -6.52 13.33 -21.05
C VAL A 423 -7.19 14.38 -21.93
N VAL A 424 -6.45 15.40 -22.33
CA VAL A 424 -6.93 16.52 -23.15
C VAL A 424 -6.36 16.40 -24.54
N ASP A 425 -7.26 16.24 -25.50
CA ASP A 425 -6.98 16.23 -26.92
C ASP A 425 -7.65 17.45 -27.57
N GLY A 426 -6.85 18.50 -27.78
CA GLY A 426 -7.32 19.80 -28.27
C GLY A 426 -7.71 20.78 -27.14
N PRO A 427 -8.66 21.71 -27.39
CA PRO A 427 -8.85 22.88 -26.52
C PRO A 427 -9.78 22.64 -25.31
N ILE A 428 -10.22 21.40 -25.06
CA ILE A 428 -11.21 21.12 -24.00
C ILE A 428 -10.50 21.07 -22.65
N ALA A 429 -10.62 22.13 -21.86
CA ALA A 429 -10.10 22.16 -20.49
C ALA A 429 -11.04 21.41 -19.52
N PRO A 430 -10.54 20.45 -18.73
CA PRO A 430 -11.35 19.71 -17.77
C PRO A 430 -11.72 20.58 -16.56
N SER A 431 -12.99 20.55 -16.15
CA SER A 431 -13.49 21.27 -14.97
C SER A 431 -14.58 20.46 -14.23
N PRO A 432 -14.43 20.18 -12.91
CA PRO A 432 -13.27 20.51 -12.07
C PRO A 432 -12.01 19.75 -12.53
N ARG A 433 -10.84 20.33 -12.24
CA ARG A 433 -9.54 19.72 -12.59
C ARG A 433 -9.30 18.48 -11.71
N PRO A 434 -9.02 17.30 -12.29
CA PRO A 434 -8.62 16.11 -11.52
C PRO A 434 -7.16 16.20 -11.06
N ALA A 435 -6.68 15.19 -10.33
CA ALA A 435 -5.32 15.12 -9.82
C ALA A 435 -4.27 15.28 -10.95
N THR A 436 -4.48 14.63 -12.09
CA THR A 436 -3.57 14.66 -13.23
C THR A 436 -4.26 15.12 -14.50
N VAL A 437 -3.64 16.05 -15.22
CA VAL A 437 -4.05 16.42 -16.59
C VAL A 437 -2.95 16.05 -17.57
N ILE A 438 -3.28 15.22 -18.55
CA ILE A 438 -2.39 14.82 -19.65
C ILE A 438 -2.79 15.60 -20.90
N THR A 439 -1.91 16.41 -21.46
CA THR A 439 -2.12 17.07 -22.74
C THR A 439 -1.44 16.27 -23.84
N VAL A 440 -2.21 15.89 -24.86
CA VAL A 440 -1.70 15.16 -26.04
C VAL A 440 -1.52 16.13 -27.20
N ALA A 441 -0.34 16.11 -27.80
CA ALA A 441 0.02 16.93 -28.96
C ALA A 441 0.65 16.07 -30.07
N PRO A 442 0.65 16.54 -31.33
CA PRO A 442 1.35 15.86 -32.42
C PRO A 442 2.86 15.72 -32.16
N PRO A 443 3.53 14.70 -32.74
CA PRO A 443 4.98 14.59 -32.73
C PRO A 443 5.67 15.87 -33.22
N GLY A 444 6.84 16.17 -32.65
CA GLY A 444 7.60 17.38 -32.99
C GLY A 444 7.06 18.67 -32.37
N THR A 445 5.93 18.64 -31.67
CA THR A 445 5.49 19.78 -30.84
C THR A 445 6.46 19.95 -29.67
N PRO A 446 7.06 21.13 -29.49
CA PRO A 446 8.00 21.34 -28.39
C PRO A 446 7.26 21.24 -27.04
N PRO A 447 7.90 20.66 -26.01
CA PRO A 447 7.32 20.62 -24.68
C PRO A 447 7.16 22.04 -24.12
N PRO A 448 6.16 22.26 -23.25
CA PRO A 448 6.13 23.44 -22.41
C PRO A 448 7.42 23.57 -21.58
N PRO A 449 7.72 24.76 -21.05
CA PRO A 449 8.81 24.96 -20.10
C PRO A 449 8.78 23.91 -18.95
N PRO A 450 9.93 23.46 -18.43
CA PRO A 450 9.98 22.41 -17.41
C PRO A 450 9.26 22.72 -16.08
N ASP A 451 8.97 23.98 -15.79
CA ASP A 451 8.16 24.45 -14.65
C ASP A 451 6.64 24.42 -14.94
N ALA A 452 6.27 24.31 -16.22
CA ALA A 452 4.89 24.23 -16.66
C ALA A 452 4.34 22.80 -16.71
N VAL A 453 5.21 21.77 -16.72
CA VAL A 453 4.83 20.36 -16.75
C VAL A 453 5.76 19.53 -15.90
N GLU A 454 5.20 18.61 -15.11
CA GLU A 454 5.99 17.76 -14.22
C GLU A 454 6.52 16.50 -14.92
N VAL A 455 5.87 16.08 -16.01
CA VAL A 455 6.32 14.98 -16.89
C VAL A 455 6.17 15.38 -18.36
N SER A 456 7.23 15.23 -19.16
CA SER A 456 7.16 15.31 -20.63
C SER A 456 7.55 14.00 -21.29
N ILE A 457 6.82 13.61 -22.33
CA ILE A 457 7.11 12.45 -23.17
C ILE A 457 7.06 12.91 -24.62
N GLU A 458 8.21 12.94 -25.27
CA GLU A 458 8.38 13.44 -26.62
C GLU A 458 8.87 12.32 -27.52
N GLN A 459 8.12 12.02 -28.57
CA GLN A 459 8.57 11.10 -29.60
C GLN A 459 9.67 11.75 -30.44
N ILE A 460 10.83 11.11 -30.50
CA ILE A 460 11.99 11.59 -31.28
C ILE A 460 12.28 10.72 -32.51
N ASP A 461 11.75 9.49 -32.54
CA ASP A 461 11.82 8.57 -33.68
C ASP A 461 10.57 7.65 -33.67
N ARG A 462 10.43 6.73 -34.63
CA ARG A 462 9.31 5.80 -34.76
C ARG A 462 8.94 5.07 -33.47
N THR A 463 9.94 4.68 -32.69
CA THR A 463 9.75 3.95 -31.42
C THR A 463 10.53 4.54 -30.25
N ALA A 464 11.31 5.61 -30.48
CA ALA A 464 12.11 6.23 -29.41
C ALA A 464 11.39 7.46 -28.85
N VAL A 465 11.34 7.54 -27.52
CA VAL A 465 10.81 8.68 -26.78
C VAL A 465 11.85 9.23 -25.83
N ARG A 466 11.91 10.56 -25.75
CA ARG A 466 12.56 11.28 -24.66
C ARG A 466 11.54 11.47 -23.55
N VAL A 467 11.91 11.08 -22.34
CA VAL A 467 11.07 11.21 -21.15
C VAL A 467 11.77 12.15 -20.19
N ALA A 468 11.08 13.15 -19.68
CA ALA A 468 11.56 13.99 -18.58
C ALA A 468 10.58 13.90 -17.41
N ALA A 469 11.09 13.57 -16.22
CA ALA A 469 10.30 13.45 -15.00
C ALA A 469 11.21 13.54 -13.77
N GLY A 470 10.71 14.12 -12.67
CA GLY A 470 11.47 14.17 -11.40
C GLY A 470 12.84 14.85 -11.52
N GLY A 471 12.97 15.84 -12.41
CA GLY A 471 14.23 16.55 -12.67
C GLY A 471 15.29 15.77 -13.46
N LYS A 472 14.95 14.58 -13.99
CA LYS A 472 15.82 13.73 -14.80
C LYS A 472 15.24 13.52 -16.19
N SER A 473 16.08 13.12 -17.13
CA SER A 473 15.67 12.77 -18.50
C SER A 473 16.26 11.45 -18.95
N TRP A 474 15.47 10.68 -19.69
CA TRP A 474 15.83 9.38 -20.23
C TRP A 474 15.50 9.30 -21.72
N LEU A 475 16.26 8.48 -22.42
CA LEU A 475 15.90 8.01 -23.74
C LEU A 475 15.43 6.56 -23.63
N ALA A 476 14.20 6.30 -24.08
CA ALA A 476 13.61 4.98 -24.02
C ALA A 476 13.02 4.57 -25.37
N THR A 477 13.19 3.29 -25.72
CA THR A 477 12.47 2.67 -26.83
C THR A 477 11.15 2.12 -26.31
N VAL A 478 10.03 2.66 -26.80
CA VAL A 478 8.68 2.25 -26.41
C VAL A 478 8.52 0.75 -26.62
N GLU A 479 8.15 0.05 -25.54
CA GLU A 479 7.90 -1.38 -25.63
C GLU A 479 6.50 -1.61 -26.20
N LEU A 480 6.39 -2.42 -27.25
CA LEU A 480 5.14 -2.64 -27.97
C LEU A 480 4.57 -4.02 -27.64
N PHE A 481 3.48 -4.07 -26.87
CA PHE A 481 2.77 -5.32 -26.61
C PHE A 481 1.70 -5.56 -27.68
N ARG A 482 1.64 -6.80 -28.18
CA ARG A 482 0.64 -7.22 -29.19
C ARG A 482 -0.78 -7.08 -28.64
N ALA A 483 -0.97 -7.37 -27.36
CA ALA A 483 -2.28 -7.31 -26.72
C ALA A 483 -2.83 -5.88 -26.58
N GLU A 484 -1.98 -4.85 -26.70
CA GLU A 484 -2.40 -3.43 -26.71
C GLU A 484 -2.93 -2.98 -28.07
N ASN A 485 -2.60 -3.68 -29.17
CA ASN A 485 -2.96 -3.26 -30.53
C ASN A 485 -4.47 -3.09 -30.70
N ARG A 486 -5.29 -3.90 -30.02
CA ARG A 486 -6.76 -3.80 -30.06
C ARG A 486 -7.30 -2.47 -29.52
N TYR A 487 -6.51 -1.77 -28.69
CA TYR A 487 -6.89 -0.49 -28.10
C TYR A 487 -6.31 0.71 -28.85
N CYS A 488 -5.26 0.48 -29.65
CA CYS A 488 -4.53 1.56 -30.32
C CYS A 488 -4.89 1.66 -31.81
N SER A 489 -5.28 0.55 -32.45
CA SER A 489 -5.59 0.51 -33.88
C SER A 489 -7.08 0.76 -34.17
N PRO A 490 -7.41 1.63 -35.15
CA PRO A 490 -8.80 1.87 -35.55
C PRO A 490 -9.47 0.64 -36.21
N GLU A 491 -8.68 -0.24 -36.85
CA GLU A 491 -9.18 -1.50 -37.44
C GLU A 491 -9.78 -2.47 -36.40
N ALA A 492 -9.43 -2.33 -35.12
CA ALA A 492 -9.95 -3.18 -34.05
C ALA A 492 -11.46 -3.00 -33.80
N LEU A 493 -12.06 -1.93 -34.34
CA LEU A 493 -13.49 -1.62 -34.26
C LEU A 493 -14.28 -2.08 -35.49
N ALA A 494 -13.62 -2.59 -36.54
CA ALA A 494 -14.31 -3.14 -37.69
C ALA A 494 -15.02 -4.44 -37.27
N PRO A 495 -16.36 -4.58 -37.46
CA PRO A 495 -17.01 -5.86 -37.25
C PRO A 495 -16.34 -6.90 -38.14
N MET A 496 -16.05 -8.08 -37.58
CA MET A 496 -15.64 -9.24 -38.37
C MET A 496 -16.76 -9.50 -39.40
N SER A 497 -16.62 -8.98 -40.61
CA SER A 497 -17.46 -9.42 -41.71
C SER A 497 -17.08 -10.87 -41.98
N SER A 498 -18.04 -11.77 -41.76
CA SER A 498 -17.97 -13.17 -42.13
C SER A 498 -17.32 -13.33 -43.52
N ARG A 499 -16.19 -14.02 -43.57
CA ARG A 499 -15.80 -14.77 -44.76
C ARG A 499 -16.22 -16.21 -44.59
#